data_AF-A0A561EUE1-F1
#
_entry.id   AF-A0A561EUE1-F1
#
_cell.length_a   1.000
_cell.length_b   1.000
_cell.length_c   1.000
_cell.angle_alpha   90.00
_cell.angle_beta   90.00
_cell.angle_gamma   90.00
#
_symmetry.space_group_name_H-M   'P 1'
#
loop_
_entity.id
_entity.type
_entity.pdbx_description
1 polymer ?
#
loop_
_entity_poly.entity_id
_entity_poly.type
_entity_poly.pdbx_seq_one_letter_code
_entity_poly.pdbx_strand_id
1 'polypeptide(L)' 'MLVRILGDSMLTAGGFATCYGTTVAVVSVTAVAARSPERRRDARDVLRILLRRRPR' A
#
# COMPACT_ATOMS: atom_id res chain seq x y z
N MET A 1 -21.89 19.53 15.00
CA MET A 1 -22.11 18.36 14.12
C MET A 1 -21.02 18.22 13.06
N LEU A 2 -20.75 19.28 12.27
CA LEU A 2 -19.72 19.26 11.20
C LEU A 2 -18.31 18.91 11.70
N VAL A 3 -17.85 19.49 12.81
CA VAL A 3 -16.53 19.19 13.40
C VAL A 3 -16.37 17.72 13.78
N ARG A 4 -17.44 17.06 14.24
CA ARG A 4 -17.40 15.64 14.63
C ARG A 4 -17.30 14.74 13.39
N ILE A 5 -18.09 15.03 12.36
CA ILE A 5 -18.03 14.33 11.07
C ILE A 5 -16.63 14.46 10.44
N LEU A 6 -16.03 15.66 10.52
CA LEU A 6 -14.69 15.89 10.00
C LEU A 6 -13.63 15.10 10.77
N GLY A 7 -13.72 15.05 12.10
CA GLY A 7 -12.83 14.25 12.95
C GLY A 7 -12.91 12.75 12.64
N ASP A 8 -14.12 12.20 12.55
CA ASP A 8 -14.34 10.77 12.23
C ASP A 8 -13.83 10.43 10.82
N SER A 9 -14.04 11.35 9.87
CA SER A 9 -13.53 11.22 8.49
C SER A 9 -12.00 11.27 8.43
N MET A 10 -11.37 12.12 9.24
CA MET A 10 -9.91 12.20 9.32
C MET A 10 -9.29 10.96 9.97
N LEU A 11 -9.91 10.44 11.03
CA LEU A 11 -9.45 9.21 11.69
C LEU A 11 -9.53 8.00 10.75
N THR A 12 -10.64 7.87 10.03
CA THR A 12 -10.81 6.79 9.05
C THR A 12 -9.83 6.94 7.89
N ALA A 13 -9.71 8.13 7.30
CA ALA A 13 -8.75 8.40 6.23
C ALA A 13 -7.30 8.13 6.66
N GLY A 14 -6.92 8.57 7.87
CA GLY A 14 -5.60 8.30 8.45
C GLY A 14 -5.34 6.82 8.68
N GLY A 15 -6.34 6.07 9.18
CA GLY A 15 -6.28 4.62 9.32
C GLY A 15 -6.05 3.91 7.99
N PHE A 16 -6.83 4.26 6.96
CA PHE A 16 -6.66 3.70 5.61
C PHE A 16 -5.29 4.06 5.00
N ALA A 17 -4.85 5.31 5.14
CA ALA A 17 -3.54 5.73 4.65
C ALA A 17 -2.40 4.95 5.32
N THR A 18 -2.51 4.69 6.63
CA THR A 18 -1.53 3.91 7.39
C THR A 18 -1.51 2.46 6.93
N CYS A 19 -2.67 1.80 6.84
CA CYS A 19 -2.76 0.41 6.36
C CYS A 19 -2.25 0.25 4.92
N TYR A 20 -2.58 1.20 4.05
CA TYR A 20 -2.10 1.18 2.67
C TYR A 20 -0.58 1.39 2.60
N GLY A 21 -0.05 2.38 3.33
CA GLY A 21 1.38 2.66 3.40
C GLY A 21 2.19 1.48 3.96
N THR A 22 1.72 0.85 5.05
CA THR A 22 2.37 -0.33 5.63
C THR A 22 2.35 -1.51 4.66
N THR A 23 1.23 -1.74 3.97
CA THR A 23 1.13 -2.78 2.94
C THR A 23 2.15 -2.56 1.82
N VAL A 24 2.23 -1.33 1.29
CA VAL A 24 3.22 -0.98 0.25
C VAL A 24 4.65 -1.19 0.74
N ALA A 25 4.97 -0.79 1.99
CA ALA A 25 6.28 -0.97 2.58
C ALA A 25 6.66 -2.45 2.71
N VAL A 26 5.76 -3.27 3.27
CA VAL A 26 5.97 -4.72 3.45
C VAL A 26 6.18 -5.42 2.10
N VAL A 27 5.35 -5.12 1.09
CA VAL A 27 5.50 -5.73 -0.24
C VAL A 27 6.81 -5.28 -0.89
N SER A 28 7.21 -4.01 -0.72
CA SER A 28 8.50 -3.50 -1.21
C SER A 28 9.70 -4.23 -0.59
N VAL A 29 9.70 -4.39 0.73
CA VAL A 29 10.73 -5.15 1.45
C VAL A 29 10.73 -6.61 0.98
N THR A 30 9.56 -7.22 0.83
CA THR A 30 9.42 -8.60 0.35
C THR A 30 9.96 -8.77 -1.07
N ALA A 31 9.70 -7.80 -1.96
CA ALA A 31 10.19 -7.80 -3.34
C ALA A 31 11.72 -7.71 -3.42
N VAL A 32 12.35 -6.97 -2.51
CA VAL A 32 13.81 -6.82 -2.43
C VAL A 32 14.46 -8.05 -1.77
N ALA A 33 13.87 -8.55 -0.68
CA ALA A 33 14.42 -9.65 0.11
C ALA A 33 14.19 -11.03 -0.52
N ALA A 34 13.25 -11.18 -1.45
CA ALA A 34 12.95 -12.45 -2.08
C ALA A 34 14.14 -12.98 -2.92
N ARG A 35 14.64 -14.17 -2.54
CA ARG A 35 15.76 -14.85 -3.18
C ARG A 35 15.42 -15.41 -4.58
N SER A 36 14.16 -15.82 -4.78
CA SER A 36 13.69 -16.39 -6.05
C SER A 36 13.23 -15.27 -7.01
N PRO A 37 13.63 -15.34 -8.29
CA PRO A 37 13.19 -14.37 -9.29
C PRO A 37 11.67 -14.39 -9.53
N GLU A 38 10.99 -15.51 -9.32
CA GLU A 38 9.53 -15.65 -9.38
C GLU A 38 8.85 -14.86 -8.25
N ARG A 39 9.30 -15.04 -7.00
CA ARG A 39 8.75 -14.28 -5.84
C ARG A 39 8.97 -12.78 -5.96
N ARG A 40 10.08 -12.34 -6.56
CA ARG A 40 10.31 -10.90 -6.82
C ARG A 40 9.34 -10.34 -7.87
N ARG A 41 8.95 -11.13 -8.88
CA ARG A 41 7.99 -10.68 -9.91
C ARG A 41 6.61 -10.51 -9.31
N ASP A 42 6.15 -11.50 -8.55
CA ASP A 42 4.85 -11.47 -7.89
C ASP A 42 4.71 -10.23 -6.97
N ALA A 43 5.72 -9.99 -6.11
CA ALA A 43 5.73 -8.79 -5.26
C ALA A 43 5.78 -7.47 -6.06
N ARG A 44 6.45 -7.43 -7.22
CA ARG A 44 6.43 -6.25 -8.11
C ARG A 44 5.06 -6.04 -8.77
N ASP A 45 4.36 -7.11 -9.12
CA ASP A 45 3.03 -7.03 -9.71
C ASP A 45 2.00 -6.56 -8.68
N VAL A 46 2.09 -7.06 -7.44
CA VAL A 46 1.32 -6.51 -6.31
C VAL A 46 1.61 -5.02 -6.12
N LEU A 47 2.87 -4.59 -6.16
CA LEU A 47 3.22 -3.16 -6.08
C LEU A 47 2.67 -2.34 -7.25
N ARG A 48 2.67 -2.87 -8.47
CA ARG A 48 2.08 -2.18 -9.62
C ARG A 48 0.59 -1.94 -9.44
N ILE A 49 -0.12 -2.96 -8.94
CA ILE A 49 -1.55 -2.86 -8.63
C ILE A 49 -1.77 -1.84 -7.52
N LEU A 50 -1.07 -1.98 -6.39
CA LEU A 50 -1.20 -1.07 -5.24
C LEU A 50 -0.94 0.37 -5.66
N LEU A 51 0.17 0.64 -6.36
CA LEU A 51 0.57 1.99 -6.77
C LEU A 51 -0.17 2.49 -8.04
N ARG A 52 -1.10 1.70 -8.57
CA ARG A 52 -1.84 2.00 -9.80
C ARG A 52 -0.93 2.38 -10.99
N ARG A 53 0.30 1.86 -11.00
CA ARG A 53 1.28 2.13 -12.06
C ARG A 53 0.89 1.36 -13.32
N ARG A 54 0.40 2.07 -14.34
CA ARG A 54 0.24 1.48 -15.68
C ARG A 54 1.61 1.16 -16.29
N PRO A 55 1.77 0.03 -16.99
CA PRO A 55 2.92 -0.19 -17.85
C PRO A 55 2.95 0.92 -18.92
N ARG A 56 4.10 1.55 -19.08
CA ARG A 56 4.40 2.44 -20.21
C ARG A 56 5.00 1.61 -21.33
#